data_AF-A0AB34PCH1-F1
#
_entry.id   AF-A0AB34PCH1-F1
#
_cell.length_a   1.000
_cell.length_b   1.000
_cell.length_c   1.000
_cell.angle_alpha   90.00
_cell.angle_beta   90.00
_cell.angle_gamma   90.00
#
_symmetry.space_group_name_H-M   'P 1'
#
loop_
_entity.id
_entity.type
_entity.pdbx_description
1 polymer ?
#
loop_
_entity_poly.entity_id
_entity_poly.type
_entity_poly.pdbx_seq_one_letter_code
_entity_poly.pdbx_strand_id
1 'polypeptide(L)'
;MYRAEISLRPAIFLDLIASTDSPLASGRVSAKDFGSYKDLYREMCEIYARQLILAAGLNNLDSRDDHNSFPPHKHGNPLSSLDNFADKALAEKLKYLKGGWIPLNLGAVDPSLRNAIAHTTTEYDETTQMITFFAEKEGMKRERGRMISYLDFMRELLILFREMHALHQLIYLVGHRIHVWRANGSSE
;
A
#
# COMPACT_ATOMS: atom_id res chain seq x y z
N MET A 1 -13.25 -13.78 7.80
CA MET A 1 -12.31 -14.46 6.88
C MET A 1 -13.02 -15.25 5.77
N TYR A 2 -13.96 -16.15 6.08
CA TYR A 2 -14.64 -17.00 5.06
C TYR A 2 -15.39 -16.24 3.96
N ARG A 3 -15.94 -15.04 4.25
CA ARG A 3 -16.62 -14.20 3.25
C ARG A 3 -15.66 -13.47 2.29
N ALA A 4 -14.44 -13.17 2.76
CA ALA A 4 -13.43 -12.50 1.93
C ALA A 4 -12.77 -13.43 0.91
N GLU A 5 -12.77 -14.72 1.24
CA GLU A 5 -12.19 -15.78 0.42
C GLU A 5 -12.85 -15.86 -0.97
N ILE A 6 -14.18 -15.71 -1.06
CA ILE A 6 -14.90 -15.74 -2.33
C ILE A 6 -14.47 -14.58 -3.26
N SER A 7 -14.33 -13.36 -2.73
CA SER A 7 -13.92 -12.20 -3.52
C SER A 7 -12.42 -12.19 -3.86
N LEU A 8 -11.58 -12.76 -2.99
CA LEU A 8 -10.11 -12.76 -3.16
C LEU A 8 -9.60 -13.94 -3.98
N ARG A 9 -10.31 -15.07 -4.00
CA ARG A 9 -9.89 -16.29 -4.70
C ARG A 9 -9.56 -16.04 -6.18
N PRO A 10 -10.37 -15.28 -6.96
CA PRO A 10 -10.02 -14.97 -8.35
C PRO A 10 -8.76 -14.10 -8.46
N ALA A 11 -8.56 -13.12 -7.57
CA ALA A 11 -7.36 -12.28 -7.56
C ALA A 11 -6.09 -13.10 -7.25
N ILE A 12 -6.20 -14.09 -6.35
CA ILE A 12 -5.10 -15.03 -6.06
C ILE A 12 -4.76 -15.86 -7.32
N PHE A 13 -5.77 -16.35 -8.04
CA PHE A 13 -5.53 -17.11 -9.27
C PHE A 13 -4.92 -16.26 -10.39
N LEU A 14 -5.29 -14.98 -10.50
CA LEU A 14 -4.67 -14.06 -11.46
C LEU A 14 -3.16 -13.92 -11.24
N ASP A 15 -2.70 -13.93 -9.98
CA ASP A 15 -1.26 -13.87 -9.69
C ASP A 15 -0.52 -15.18 -9.99
N LEU A 16 -1.24 -16.30 -10.15
CA LEU A 16 -0.66 -17.62 -10.48
C LEU A 16 -0.53 -17.84 -11.98
N ILE A 17 -1.34 -17.15 -12.79
CA ILE A 17 -1.23 -17.17 -14.25
C ILE A 17 -0.34 -16.01 -14.70
N ALA A 18 0.74 -16.30 -15.42
CA ALA A 18 1.69 -15.29 -15.89
C ALA A 18 1.12 -14.37 -17.01
N SER A 19 -0.20 -14.23 -17.12
CA SER A 19 -0.87 -13.40 -18.12
C SER A 19 -1.14 -12.00 -17.56
N THR A 20 -0.64 -10.98 -18.25
CA THR A 20 -0.81 -9.56 -17.92
C THR A 20 -2.16 -9.01 -18.36
N ASP A 21 -2.90 -9.76 -19.17
CA ASP A 21 -4.24 -9.36 -19.63
C ASP A 21 -5.21 -9.48 -18.46
N SER A 22 -5.78 -8.35 -18.02
CA SER A 22 -6.90 -8.33 -17.08
C SER A 22 -8.09 -8.98 -17.78
N PRO A 23 -8.42 -10.25 -17.47
CA PRO A 23 -9.58 -10.87 -18.08
C PRO A 23 -10.77 -10.22 -17.38
N LEU A 24 -11.64 -9.56 -18.15
CA LEU A 24 -12.99 -9.28 -17.68
C LEU A 24 -13.54 -10.64 -17.21
N ALA A 25 -13.74 -10.77 -15.89
CA ALA A 25 -14.21 -12.02 -15.33
C ALA A 25 -15.55 -12.34 -15.99
N SER A 26 -15.64 -13.49 -16.67
CA SER A 26 -16.88 -13.90 -17.36
C SER A 26 -18.05 -14.15 -16.39
N GLY A 27 -17.83 -14.06 -15.07
CA GLY A 27 -18.83 -14.21 -14.02
C GLY A 27 -18.65 -13.19 -12.90
N ARG A 28 -19.76 -12.86 -12.23
CA ARG A 28 -19.77 -11.90 -11.10
C ARG A 28 -18.92 -12.41 -9.94
N VAL A 29 -17.87 -11.66 -9.59
CA VAL A 29 -16.95 -12.03 -8.49
C VAL A 29 -17.57 -11.79 -7.10
N SER A 30 -18.38 -10.74 -6.94
CA SER A 30 -19.18 -10.47 -5.72
C SER A 30 -20.24 -9.40 -5.98
N ALA A 31 -21.42 -9.54 -5.39
CA ALA A 31 -22.56 -8.67 -5.62
C ALA A 31 -22.75 -7.56 -4.56
N LYS A 32 -22.01 -7.55 -3.43
CA LYS A 32 -22.40 -6.69 -2.28
C LYS A 32 -21.30 -6.00 -1.47
N ASP A 33 -20.03 -6.36 -1.63
CA ASP A 33 -19.01 -6.06 -0.60
C ASP A 33 -18.00 -4.93 -0.96
N PHE A 34 -18.19 -4.18 -2.04
CA PHE A 34 -17.22 -3.13 -2.44
C PHE A 34 -16.96 -2.10 -1.34
N GLY A 35 -18.00 -1.62 -0.65
CA GLY A 35 -17.85 -0.64 0.44
C GLY A 35 -16.90 -1.13 1.54
N SER A 36 -17.09 -2.36 2.02
CA SER A 36 -16.26 -2.97 3.06
C SER A 36 -14.80 -3.13 2.62
N TYR A 37 -14.55 -3.58 1.39
CA TYR A 37 -13.18 -3.72 0.89
C TYR A 37 -12.52 -2.38 0.59
N LYS A 38 -13.29 -1.38 0.17
CA LYS A 38 -12.82 0.00 0.02
C LYS A 38 -12.33 0.56 1.34
N ASP A 39 -13.09 0.37 2.41
CA ASP A 39 -12.70 0.82 3.75
C ASP A 39 -11.48 0.05 4.27
N LEU A 40 -11.44 -1.26 4.06
CA LEU A 40 -10.27 -2.09 4.38
C LEU A 40 -9.01 -1.63 3.61
N TYR A 41 -9.14 -1.34 2.32
CA TYR A 41 -8.04 -0.82 1.49
C TYR A 41 -7.49 0.50 2.06
N ARG A 42 -8.39 1.41 2.45
CA ARG A 42 -8.02 2.69 3.07
C ARG A 42 -7.25 2.48 4.37
N GLU A 43 -7.77 1.64 5.27
CA GLU A 43 -7.13 1.33 6.55
C GLU A 43 -5.75 0.69 6.37
N MET A 44 -5.62 -0.25 5.42
CA MET A 44 -4.32 -0.85 5.10
C MET A 44 -3.33 0.16 4.53
N CYS A 45 -3.77 1.11 3.69
CA CYS A 45 -2.91 2.19 3.20
C CYS A 45 -2.36 3.02 4.37
N GLU A 46 -3.18 3.33 5.37
CA GLU A 46 -2.74 4.11 6.55
C GLU A 46 -1.75 3.33 7.41
N ILE A 47 -2.01 2.06 7.69
CA ILE A 47 -1.11 1.20 8.46
C ILE A 47 0.22 1.06 7.71
N TYR A 48 0.18 0.74 6.42
CA TYR A 48 1.36 0.62 5.58
C TYR A 48 2.19 1.91 5.59
N ALA A 49 1.56 3.08 5.43
CA ALA A 49 2.23 4.37 5.49
C ALA A 49 2.95 4.65 6.82
N ARG A 50 2.44 4.13 7.95
CA ARG A 50 3.10 4.22 9.26
C ARG A 50 4.27 3.24 9.37
N GLN A 51 4.10 2.00 8.91
CA GLN A 51 5.15 0.97 8.92
C GLN A 51 6.38 1.41 8.10
N LEU A 52 6.17 2.13 7.00
CA LEU A 52 7.23 2.66 6.16
C LEU A 52 8.21 3.60 6.90
N ILE A 53 7.79 4.22 8.01
CA ILE A 53 8.67 5.07 8.83
C ILE A 53 9.80 4.24 9.42
N LEU A 54 9.49 3.08 10.00
CA LEU A 54 10.53 2.20 10.53
C LEU A 54 11.42 1.66 9.39
N ALA A 55 10.82 1.26 8.28
CA ALA A 55 11.57 0.77 7.13
C ALA A 55 12.56 1.83 6.60
N ALA A 56 12.13 3.09 6.50
CA ALA A 56 13.01 4.21 6.13
C ALA A 56 14.16 4.39 7.11
N GLY A 57 13.87 4.41 8.43
CA GLY A 57 14.90 4.55 9.46
C GLY A 57 15.94 3.44 9.41
N LEU A 58 15.51 2.18 9.24
CA LEU A 58 16.42 1.04 9.12
C LEU A 58 17.27 1.08 7.85
N ASN A 59 16.67 1.45 6.71
CA ASN A 59 17.41 1.60 5.46
C ASN A 59 18.43 2.75 5.54
N ASN A 60 18.10 3.84 6.21
CA ASN A 60 19.00 4.97 6.39
C ASN A 60 20.18 4.61 7.31
N LEU A 61 19.94 3.89 8.40
CA LEU A 61 21.00 3.36 9.27
C LEU A 61 21.93 2.42 8.50
N ASP A 62 21.39 1.47 7.75
CA ASP A 62 22.19 0.51 6.98
C ASP A 62 23.06 1.18 5.90
N SER A 63 22.49 2.12 5.15
CA SER A 63 23.20 2.72 4.01
C SER A 63 24.07 3.93 4.38
N ARG A 64 23.82 4.60 5.51
CA ARG A 64 24.38 5.93 5.83
C ARG A 64 24.75 6.14 7.29
N ASP A 65 24.60 5.12 8.14
CA ASP A 65 24.91 5.14 9.58
C ASP A 65 24.16 6.20 10.40
N ASP A 66 23.09 6.78 9.84
CA ASP A 66 22.22 7.76 10.50
C ASP A 66 20.78 7.62 9.99
N HIS A 67 19.85 7.37 10.90
CA HIS A 67 18.42 7.23 10.62
C HIS A 67 17.78 8.49 10.01
N ASN A 68 18.35 9.68 10.22
CA ASN A 68 17.89 10.95 9.64
C ASN A 68 18.49 11.26 8.27
N SER A 69 19.45 10.46 7.80
CA SER A 69 20.17 10.71 6.55
C SER A 69 19.38 10.19 5.35
N PHE A 70 18.73 11.09 4.62
CA PHE A 70 18.02 10.78 3.37
C PHE A 70 18.84 11.21 2.15
N PRO A 71 18.81 10.44 1.05
CA PRO A 71 19.43 10.87 -0.19
C PRO A 71 18.71 12.10 -0.76
N PRO A 72 19.43 13.03 -1.40
CA PRO A 72 18.82 14.17 -2.07
C PRO A 72 17.88 13.68 -3.18
N HIS A 73 16.63 14.13 -3.15
CA HIS A 73 15.63 13.77 -4.16
C HIS A 73 15.62 14.79 -5.29
N LYS A 74 15.70 14.34 -6.55
CA LYS A 74 15.81 15.22 -7.73
C LYS A 74 14.61 16.17 -7.94
N HIS A 75 13.45 15.85 -7.37
CA HIS A 75 12.19 16.58 -7.58
C HIS A 75 11.46 16.93 -6.28
N GLY A 76 12.16 17.06 -5.14
CA GLY A 76 11.53 17.37 -3.86
C GLY A 76 12.48 18.06 -2.89
N ASN A 77 11.91 18.71 -1.88
CA ASN A 77 12.70 19.29 -0.80
C ASN A 77 13.52 18.19 -0.10
N PRO A 78 14.80 18.43 0.18
CA PRO A 78 15.61 17.48 0.94
C PRO A 78 14.93 17.18 2.28
N LEU A 79 14.80 15.89 2.59
CA LEU A 79 14.36 15.44 3.90
C LEU A 79 15.52 15.59 4.87
N SER A 80 15.33 16.39 5.91
CA SER A 80 16.34 16.61 6.96
C SER A 80 16.17 15.69 8.18
N SER A 81 15.07 14.93 8.28
CA SER A 81 14.81 14.03 9.40
C SER A 81 13.78 12.97 9.08
N LEU A 82 13.75 11.92 9.90
CA LEU A 82 12.74 10.87 9.87
C LEU A 82 11.34 11.40 10.25
N ASP A 83 11.27 12.41 11.12
CA ASP A 83 10.02 13.09 11.48
C ASP A 83 9.41 13.81 10.26
N ASN A 84 10.23 14.53 9.50
CA ASN A 84 9.79 15.17 8.26
C ASN A 84 9.34 14.15 7.21
N PHE A 85 9.84 12.91 7.29
CA PHE A 85 9.36 11.80 6.47
C PHE A 85 8.04 11.23 6.99
N ALA A 86 7.85 11.15 8.32
CA ALA A 86 6.65 10.64 8.94
C ALA A 86 5.38 11.43 8.53
N ASP A 87 5.50 12.74 8.40
CA ASP A 87 4.40 13.66 8.05
C ASP A 87 4.01 13.63 6.57
N LYS A 88 4.81 12.99 5.70
CA LYS A 88 4.50 12.91 4.27
C LYS A 88 3.32 11.97 4.00
N ALA A 89 2.56 12.26 2.95
CA ALA A 89 1.55 11.34 2.43
C ALA A 89 2.21 10.05 1.89
N LEU A 90 1.48 8.93 1.88
CA LEU A 90 1.97 7.63 1.43
C LEU A 90 2.67 7.67 0.06
N ALA A 91 2.03 8.30 -0.94
CA ALA A 91 2.59 8.42 -2.28
C ALA A 91 3.93 9.18 -2.32
N GLU A 92 4.10 10.17 -1.43
CA GLU A 92 5.37 10.88 -1.29
C GLU A 92 6.42 10.03 -0.57
N LYS A 93 6.03 9.25 0.47
CA LYS A 93 6.96 8.37 1.19
C LYS A 93 7.65 7.36 0.26
N LEU A 94 6.91 6.76 -0.67
CA LEU A 94 7.46 5.78 -1.63
C LEU A 94 8.59 6.35 -2.50
N LYS A 95 8.65 7.67 -2.72
CA LYS A 95 9.71 8.31 -3.52
C LYS A 95 11.08 8.30 -2.86
N TYR A 96 11.14 8.18 -1.53
CA TYR A 96 12.39 8.24 -0.75
C TYR A 96 12.91 6.86 -0.33
N LEU A 97 12.18 5.78 -0.62
CA LEU A 97 12.45 4.42 -0.14
C LEU A 97 13.25 3.55 -1.13
N LYS A 98 13.94 4.17 -2.10
CA LYS A 98 14.74 3.44 -3.09
C LYS A 98 16.08 3.00 -2.52
N GLY A 99 16.47 1.76 -2.85
CA GLY A 99 17.84 1.26 -2.68
C GLY A 99 18.19 0.73 -1.30
N GLY A 100 17.20 0.33 -0.49
CA GLY A 100 17.44 -0.36 0.79
C GLY A 100 17.45 -1.88 0.66
N TRP A 101 17.91 -2.57 1.71
CA TRP A 101 17.89 -4.03 1.82
C TRP A 101 16.48 -4.60 2.08
N ILE A 102 15.55 -3.76 2.55
CA ILE A 102 14.15 -4.14 2.70
C ILE A 102 13.50 -4.15 1.31
N PRO A 103 13.08 -5.30 0.78
CA PRO A 103 12.49 -5.40 -0.56
C PRO A 103 11.06 -4.87 -0.52
N LEU A 104 10.89 -3.60 -0.88
CA LEU A 104 9.57 -2.96 -0.95
C LEU A 104 9.06 -2.96 -2.39
N ASN A 105 7.81 -3.38 -2.59
CA ASN A 105 7.13 -3.11 -3.85
C ASN A 105 6.62 -1.67 -3.88
N LEU A 106 7.42 -0.76 -4.45
CA LEU A 106 7.05 0.66 -4.58
C LEU A 106 5.82 0.90 -5.48
N GLY A 107 5.38 -0.11 -6.24
CA GLY A 107 4.18 -0.08 -7.07
C GLY A 107 2.95 -0.69 -6.41
N ALA A 108 3.02 -1.10 -5.14
CA ALA A 108 1.92 -1.79 -4.44
C ALA A 108 0.69 -0.93 -4.13
N VAL A 109 0.77 0.38 -4.38
CA VAL A 109 -0.31 1.33 -4.16
C VAL A 109 -0.38 2.27 -5.34
N ASP A 110 -1.47 2.25 -6.10
CA ASP A 110 -1.78 3.32 -7.05
C ASP A 110 -2.17 4.59 -6.27
N PRO A 111 -1.38 5.69 -6.35
CA PRO A 111 -1.68 6.94 -5.67
C PRO A 111 -3.05 7.52 -6.08
N SER A 112 -3.46 7.31 -7.33
CA SER A 112 -4.71 7.82 -7.90
C SER A 112 -5.92 7.12 -7.27
N LEU A 113 -5.87 5.78 -7.22
CA LEU A 113 -6.89 4.95 -6.57
C LEU A 113 -6.97 5.25 -5.07
N ARG A 114 -5.82 5.33 -4.40
CA ARG A 114 -5.76 5.67 -2.96
C ARG A 114 -6.37 7.03 -2.69
N ASN A 115 -6.04 8.05 -3.49
CA ASN A 115 -6.57 9.40 -3.29
C ASN A 115 -8.07 9.45 -3.51
N ALA A 116 -8.57 8.78 -4.54
CA ALA A 116 -10.00 8.73 -4.80
C ALA A 116 -10.78 8.01 -3.69
N ILE A 117 -10.25 6.91 -3.16
CA ILE A 117 -10.83 6.20 -2.01
C ILE A 117 -10.81 7.08 -0.76
N ALA A 118 -9.70 7.78 -0.49
CA ALA A 118 -9.57 8.67 0.67
C ALA A 118 -10.53 9.87 0.60
N HIS A 119 -10.81 10.38 -0.59
CA HIS A 119 -11.74 11.51 -0.81
C HIS A 119 -13.18 11.08 -1.15
N THR A 120 -13.48 9.78 -1.08
CA THR A 120 -14.82 9.22 -1.38
C THR A 120 -15.33 9.59 -2.79
N THR A 121 -14.43 9.72 -3.76
CA THR A 121 -14.76 10.05 -5.16
C THR A 121 -14.83 8.80 -6.03
N THR A 122 -15.39 7.71 -5.50
CA THR A 122 -15.49 6.40 -6.16
C THR A 122 -16.95 5.98 -6.33
N GLU A 123 -17.33 5.56 -7.52
CA GLU A 123 -18.65 5.02 -7.86
C GLU A 123 -18.50 3.56 -8.33
N TYR A 124 -19.33 2.65 -7.82
CA TYR A 124 -19.31 1.23 -8.20
C TYR A 124 -20.60 0.83 -8.88
N ASP A 125 -20.49 0.31 -10.10
CA ASP A 125 -21.59 -0.30 -10.83
C ASP A 125 -21.60 -1.81 -10.58
N GLU A 126 -22.57 -2.29 -9.81
CA GLU A 126 -22.73 -3.71 -9.47
C GLU A 126 -23.04 -4.60 -10.68
N THR A 127 -23.58 -4.03 -11.77
CA THR A 127 -23.96 -4.77 -12.98
C THR A 127 -22.73 -5.05 -13.83
N THR A 128 -21.94 -4.01 -14.12
CA THR A 128 -20.73 -4.11 -14.94
C THR A 128 -19.49 -4.51 -14.13
N GLN A 129 -19.59 -4.48 -12.79
CA GLN A 129 -18.48 -4.63 -11.86
C GLN A 129 -17.34 -3.64 -12.09
N MET A 130 -17.67 -2.42 -12.53
CA MET A 130 -16.71 -1.35 -12.78
C MET A 130 -16.72 -0.34 -11.65
N ILE A 131 -15.52 0.08 -11.23
CA ILE A 131 -15.31 1.15 -10.26
C ILE A 131 -14.77 2.36 -11.02
N THR A 132 -15.52 3.45 -10.99
CA THR A 132 -15.10 4.74 -11.55
C THR A 132 -14.54 5.62 -10.45
N PHE A 133 -13.39 6.23 -10.66
CA PHE A 133 -12.73 7.06 -9.66
C PHE A 133 -12.07 8.31 -10.26
N PHE A 134 -12.03 9.38 -9.47
CA PHE A 134 -11.55 10.71 -9.89
C PHE A 134 -10.40 11.16 -8.98
N ALA A 135 -9.26 11.49 -9.59
CA ALA A 135 -8.01 11.76 -8.86
C ALA A 135 -7.89 13.19 -8.28
N GLU A 136 -8.72 14.17 -8.67
CA GLU A 136 -8.59 15.57 -8.20
C GLU A 136 -9.90 16.31 -7.85
N LYS A 137 -9.74 17.35 -7.02
CA LYS A 137 -10.72 18.22 -6.36
C LYS A 137 -11.19 19.37 -7.28
N GLU A 138 -12.46 19.73 -7.12
CA GLU A 138 -13.11 21.01 -7.44
C GLU A 138 -12.47 21.94 -8.50
N GLY A 139 -13.18 22.10 -9.61
CA GLY A 139 -13.01 23.23 -10.52
C GLY A 139 -12.36 22.84 -11.85
N MET A 140 -13.14 22.98 -12.92
CA MET A 140 -12.72 22.85 -14.33
C MET A 140 -12.47 21.43 -14.85
N LYS A 141 -13.52 20.91 -15.48
CA LYS A 141 -13.60 19.72 -16.33
C LYS A 141 -13.31 18.41 -15.59
N ARG A 142 -14.37 17.62 -15.39
CA ARG A 142 -14.27 16.18 -15.14
C ARG A 142 -13.45 15.55 -16.27
N GLU A 143 -12.13 15.57 -16.19
CA GLU A 143 -11.30 14.69 -16.99
C GLU A 143 -11.78 13.27 -16.71
N ARG A 144 -12.06 12.52 -17.78
CA ARG A 144 -12.76 11.23 -17.78
C ARG A 144 -12.33 10.40 -16.57
N GLY A 145 -13.30 10.05 -15.71
CA GLY A 145 -13.07 9.20 -14.55
C GLY A 145 -12.30 7.95 -14.97
N ARG A 146 -11.28 7.59 -14.20
CA ARG A 146 -10.54 6.36 -14.44
C ARG A 146 -11.42 5.21 -14.01
N MET A 147 -11.32 4.09 -14.73
CA MET A 147 -12.10 2.90 -14.45
C MET A 147 -11.15 1.76 -14.12
N ILE A 148 -11.50 1.00 -13.09
CA ILE A 148 -10.84 -0.25 -12.70
C ILE A 148 -11.93 -1.31 -12.51
N SER A 149 -11.67 -2.54 -12.93
CA SER A 149 -12.61 -3.63 -12.65
C SER A 149 -12.59 -3.95 -11.15
N TYR A 150 -13.69 -4.47 -10.62
CA TYR A 150 -13.73 -4.95 -9.23
C TYR A 150 -12.65 -6.00 -8.96
N LEU A 151 -12.37 -6.88 -9.94
CA LEU A 151 -11.34 -7.91 -9.82
C LEU A 151 -9.93 -7.30 -9.70
N ASP A 152 -9.62 -6.31 -10.55
CA ASP A 152 -8.35 -5.60 -10.46
C ASP A 152 -8.22 -4.84 -9.14
N PHE A 153 -9.30 -4.24 -8.65
CA PHE A 153 -9.32 -3.63 -7.31
C PHE A 153 -9.04 -4.66 -6.20
N MET A 154 -9.65 -5.86 -6.27
CA MET A 154 -9.36 -6.94 -5.32
C MET A 154 -7.90 -7.40 -5.40
N ARG A 155 -7.28 -7.32 -6.58
CA ARG A 155 -5.86 -7.60 -6.77
C ARG A 155 -4.97 -6.52 -6.16
N GLU A 156 -5.28 -5.24 -6.35
CA GLU A 156 -4.59 -4.12 -5.67
C GLU A 156 -4.66 -4.26 -4.15
N LEU A 157 -5.84 -4.63 -3.62
CA LEU A 157 -6.02 -4.92 -2.20
C LEU A 157 -5.14 -6.09 -1.72
N LEU A 158 -5.05 -7.17 -2.50
CA LEU A 158 -4.22 -8.32 -2.17
C LEU A 158 -2.72 -7.97 -2.19
N ILE A 159 -2.26 -7.20 -3.17
CA ILE A 159 -0.87 -6.74 -3.26
C ILE A 159 -0.52 -5.87 -2.04
N LEU A 160 -1.35 -4.89 -1.71
CA LEU A 160 -1.16 -4.05 -0.53
C LEU A 160 -1.16 -4.87 0.76
N PHE A 161 -2.08 -5.83 0.91
CA PHE A 161 -2.12 -6.72 2.07
C PHE A 161 -0.81 -7.48 2.24
N ARG A 162 -0.24 -8.03 1.15
CA ARG A 162 1.04 -8.76 1.18
C ARG A 162 2.19 -7.86 1.63
N GLU A 163 2.29 -6.65 1.11
CA GLU A 163 3.34 -5.69 1.48
C GLU A 163 3.23 -5.24 2.94
N MET A 164 2.02 -4.86 3.37
CA MET A 164 1.75 -4.47 4.76
C MET A 164 2.07 -5.62 5.72
N HIS A 165 1.71 -6.85 5.36
CA HIS A 165 1.99 -8.02 6.17
C HIS A 165 3.48 -8.33 6.21
N ALA A 166 4.21 -8.25 5.09
CA ALA A 166 5.65 -8.45 5.05
C ALA A 166 6.38 -7.47 5.99
N LEU A 167 6.01 -6.20 5.97
CA LEU A 167 6.54 -5.20 6.91
C LEU A 167 6.15 -5.49 8.36
N HIS A 168 4.92 -5.94 8.61
CA HIS A 168 4.50 -6.33 9.96
C HIS A 168 5.38 -7.45 10.53
N GLN A 169 5.67 -8.47 9.72
CA GLN A 169 6.55 -9.57 10.12
C GLN A 169 7.98 -9.07 10.40
N LEU A 170 8.51 -8.17 9.57
CA LEU A 170 9.81 -7.55 9.81
C LEU A 170 9.83 -6.79 11.16
N ILE A 171 8.83 -5.95 11.41
CA ILE A 171 8.70 -5.20 12.67
C ILE A 171 8.65 -6.15 13.86
N TYR A 172 7.85 -7.23 13.77
CA TYR A 172 7.77 -8.24 14.80
C TYR A 172 9.12 -8.91 15.08
N LEU A 173 9.84 -9.32 14.03
CA LEU A 173 11.16 -9.95 14.17
C LEU A 173 12.18 -9.03 14.82
N VAL A 174 12.22 -7.75 14.42
CA VAL A 174 13.10 -6.74 15.02
C VAL A 174 12.74 -6.53 16.50
N GLY A 175 11.45 -6.34 16.81
CA GLY A 175 10.98 -6.16 18.18
C GLY A 175 11.28 -7.37 19.07
N HIS A 176 11.05 -8.58 18.56
CA HIS A 176 11.37 -9.82 19.25
C HIS A 176 12.88 -9.95 19.53
N ARG A 177 13.74 -9.62 18.56
CA ARG A 177 15.19 -9.63 18.75
C ARG A 177 15.65 -8.64 19.82
N ILE A 178 15.10 -7.43 19.83
CA ILE A 178 15.37 -6.43 20.88
C ILE A 178 14.94 -6.95 22.25
N HIS A 179 13.76 -7.57 22.33
CA HIS A 179 13.25 -8.15 23.59
C HIS A 179 14.19 -9.23 24.14
N VAL A 180 14.60 -10.20 23.31
CA VAL A 180 15.53 -11.27 23.70
C VAL A 180 16.89 -10.70 24.10
N TRP A 181 17.41 -9.71 23.36
CA TRP A 181 18.69 -9.07 23.70
C TRP A 181 18.64 -8.39 25.08
N ARG A 182 17.55 -7.68 25.40
CA ARG A 182 17.36 -7.07 26.74
C ARG A 182 17.25 -8.11 27.84
N ALA A 183 16.54 -9.21 27.60
CA ALA A 183 16.41 -10.29 28.57
C ALA A 183 17.77 -10.92 28.90
N ASN A 184 18.62 -11.11 27.89
CA ASN A 184 19.96 -11.68 28.07
C ASN A 184 20.97 -10.69 28.66
N GLY A 185 20.89 -9.40 28.31
CA GLY A 185 21.77 -8.35 28.82
C GLY A 185 21.42 -7.83 30.23
N SER A 186 20.33 -8.30 30.84
CA SER A 186 19.97 -7.98 32.23
C SER A 186 20.54 -9.00 33.24
N SER A 187 21.48 -9.85 32.79
CA SER A 187 22.10 -10.94 33.57
C SER A 187 23.60 -10.73 33.85
N GLU A 188 24.11 -9.52 33.62
CA GLU A 188 25.45 -9.07 34.02
C GLU A 188 25.32 -7.89 35.01
#